data_AF-A0A7V4WEZ7-F1
#
_entry.id   AF-A0A7V4WEZ7-F1
#
_cell.length_a   1.000
_cell.length_b   1.000
_cell.length_c   1.000
_cell.angle_alpha   90.00
_cell.angle_beta   90.00
_cell.angle_gamma   90.00
#
_symmetry.space_group_name_H-M   'P 1'
#
loop_
_entity.id
_entity.type
_entity.pdbx_description
1 polymer ?
#
loop_
_entity_poly.entity_id
_entity_poly.type
_entity_poly.pdbx_seq_one_letter_code
_entity_poly.pdbx_strand_id
1 'polypeptide(L)'
;MKKIVWALWLLIIFSLVSFDVFAQGEENKFTKKATGQAQLVQDGKEKMWCPVCGMNLKMFYKTSHAAQHQDGKNRQYCSMRCLLVDMQDHEINLKTIKVVDVSSEKLIDAITA
;
A
#
# COMPACT_ATOMS: atom_id res chain seq x y z
N MET A 1 51.10 -5.54 -28.41
CA MET A 1 49.95 -4.80 -28.98
C MET A 1 48.61 -5.47 -28.70
N LYS A 2 48.34 -6.71 -29.14
CA LYS A 2 47.05 -7.40 -28.87
C LYS A 2 46.66 -7.46 -27.39
N LYS A 3 47.58 -7.77 -26.47
CA LYS A 3 47.30 -7.82 -25.02
C LYS A 3 46.90 -6.47 -24.41
N ILE A 4 47.45 -5.36 -24.94
CA ILE A 4 47.12 -3.99 -24.50
C ILE A 4 45.74 -3.58 -25.03
N VAL A 5 45.43 -3.94 -26.27
CA VAL A 5 44.09 -3.71 -26.87
C VAL A 5 43.01 -4.47 -26.10
N TRP A 6 43.30 -5.71 -25.68
CA TRP A 6 42.37 -6.50 -24.85
C TRP A 6 42.19 -5.93 -23.44
N ALA A 7 43.26 -5.44 -22.81
CA ALA A 7 43.16 -4.78 -21.50
C ALA A 7 42.35 -3.47 -21.56
N LEU A 8 42.52 -2.68 -22.63
CA LEU A 8 41.73 -1.46 -22.86
C LEU A 8 40.26 -1.78 -23.16
N TRP A 9 39.98 -2.85 -23.90
CA TRP A 9 38.62 -3.33 -24.13
C TRP A 9 37.92 -3.77 -22.84
N LEU A 10 38.63 -4.48 -21.96
CA LEU A 10 38.09 -4.90 -20.66
C LEU A 10 37.81 -3.71 -19.72
N LEU A 11 38.68 -2.70 -19.72
CA LEU A 11 38.47 -1.46 -18.96
C LEU A 11 37.27 -0.64 -19.45
N ILE A 12 37.06 -0.57 -20.77
CA ILE A 12 35.90 0.11 -21.35
C ILE A 12 34.60 -0.64 -21.00
N ILE A 13 34.59 -1.96 -21.07
CA ILE A 13 33.43 -2.77 -20.65
C ILE A 13 33.15 -2.59 -19.16
N PHE A 14 34.17 -2.60 -18.31
CA PHE A 14 34.01 -2.40 -16.86
C PHE A 14 33.47 -0.99 -16.51
N SER A 15 33.92 0.03 -17.25
CA SER A 15 33.41 1.41 -17.12
C SER A 15 31.94 1.52 -17.54
N LEU A 16 31.54 0.88 -18.64
CA LEU A 16 30.15 0.89 -19.11
C LEU A 16 29.19 0.19 -18.14
N VAL A 17 29.62 -0.91 -17.52
CA VAL A 17 28.80 -1.65 -16.53
C VAL A 17 28.64 -0.86 -15.22
N SER A 18 29.57 0.04 -14.90
CA SER A 18 29.53 0.83 -13.65
C SER A 18 28.55 2.01 -13.71
N PHE A 19 28.14 2.45 -14.90
CA PHE A 19 27.27 3.63 -15.06
C PHE A 19 25.80 3.34 -14.73
N ASP A 20 25.33 2.10 -14.96
CA ASP A 20 23.92 1.71 -14.71
C ASP A 20 23.60 1.55 -13.21
N VAL A 21 24.61 1.31 -12.37
CA VAL A 21 24.42 1.05 -10.93
C VAL A 21 24.11 2.33 -10.15
N PHE A 22 24.53 3.51 -10.63
CA PHE A 22 24.32 4.79 -9.93
C PHE A 22 23.06 5.55 -10.39
N ALA A 23 22.38 5.12 -11.45
CA ALA A 23 21.21 5.81 -12.00
C ALA A 23 19.87 5.42 -11.35
N GLN A 24 19.84 4.38 -10.51
CA GLN A 24 18.64 3.98 -9.77
C GLN A 24 18.61 4.65 -8.39
N GLY A 25 18.42 5.99 -8.37
CA GLY A 25 17.89 6.63 -7.18
C GLY A 25 16.48 6.11 -6.93
N GLU A 26 16.23 5.48 -5.78
CA GLU A 26 14.89 5.11 -5.33
C GLU A 26 14.01 6.36 -5.19
N GLU A 27 13.30 6.74 -6.25
CA GLU A 27 12.09 7.54 -6.08
C GLU A 27 11.03 6.61 -5.47
N ASN A 28 10.82 6.72 -4.16
CA ASN A 28 9.67 6.15 -3.46
C ASN A 28 8.37 6.82 -3.94
N LYS A 29 7.95 6.54 -5.18
CA LYS A 29 6.67 6.98 -5.71
C LYS A 29 5.57 6.32 -4.88
N PHE A 30 4.72 7.15 -4.29
CA PHE A 30 3.56 6.66 -3.56
C PHE A 30 2.73 5.72 -4.46
N THR A 31 2.45 4.53 -3.93
CA THR A 31 1.52 3.57 -4.52
C THR A 31 0.42 3.25 -3.53
N LYS A 32 -0.81 3.11 -4.01
CA LYS A 32 -1.98 2.79 -3.18
C LYS A 32 -1.98 1.34 -2.71
N LYS A 33 -1.20 0.48 -3.37
CA LYS A 33 -1.14 -0.95 -3.12
C LYS A 33 -0.24 -1.25 -1.91
N ALA A 34 -0.61 -2.24 -1.12
CA ALA A 34 0.29 -2.80 -0.12
C ALA A 34 1.60 -3.31 -0.77
N THR A 35 2.74 -3.04 -0.16
CA THR A 35 4.00 -3.70 -0.54
C THR A 35 3.97 -5.17 -0.14
N GLY A 36 3.36 -5.48 1.01
CA GLY A 36 3.23 -6.83 1.56
C GLY A 36 1.80 -7.38 1.60
N GLN A 37 1.54 -8.19 2.62
CA GLN A 37 0.20 -8.74 2.89
C GLN A 37 -0.66 -7.68 3.59
N ALA A 38 -1.71 -7.23 2.91
CA ALA A 38 -2.70 -6.33 3.48
C ALA A 38 -3.44 -6.99 4.66
N GLN A 39 -3.52 -6.28 5.79
CA GLN A 39 -4.38 -6.69 6.91
C GLN A 39 -5.83 -6.36 6.56
N LEU A 40 -6.67 -7.41 6.44
CA LEU A 40 -8.09 -7.26 6.20
C LEU A 40 -8.87 -7.52 7.48
N VAL A 41 -9.73 -6.59 7.89
CA VAL A 41 -10.57 -6.74 9.10
C VAL A 41 -11.95 -7.34 8.81
N GLN A 42 -12.31 -7.44 7.54
CA GLN A 42 -13.58 -8.02 7.10
C GLN A 42 -13.53 -9.55 7.06
N ASP A 43 -14.65 -10.18 7.35
CA ASP A 43 -14.84 -11.62 7.27
C ASP A 43 -15.66 -12.04 6.04
N GLY A 44 -15.70 -13.35 5.78
CA GLY A 44 -16.51 -13.95 4.72
C GLY A 44 -15.86 -13.96 3.34
N LYS A 45 -16.64 -14.39 2.34
CA LYS A 45 -16.17 -14.58 0.94
C LYS A 45 -15.80 -13.26 0.26
N GLU A 46 -16.49 -12.18 0.64
CA GLU A 46 -16.33 -10.84 0.04
C GLU A 46 -15.28 -9.98 0.77
N LYS A 47 -14.52 -10.54 1.72
CA LYS A 47 -13.58 -9.77 2.57
C LYS A 47 -12.54 -8.95 1.82
N MET A 48 -12.26 -9.31 0.57
CA MET A 48 -11.29 -8.63 -0.30
C MET A 48 -11.83 -7.34 -0.92
N TRP A 49 -13.13 -7.07 -0.81
CA TRP A 49 -13.82 -6.00 -1.54
C TRP A 49 -14.35 -4.94 -0.58
N CYS A 50 -14.28 -3.68 -1.01
CA CYS A 50 -14.91 -2.59 -0.30
C CYS A 50 -16.44 -2.74 -0.42
N PRO A 51 -17.19 -2.75 0.70
CA PRO A 51 -18.62 -3.00 0.70
C PRO A 51 -19.45 -1.86 0.07
N VAL A 52 -18.84 -0.69 -0.14
CA VAL A 52 -19.51 0.49 -0.71
C VAL A 52 -19.34 0.59 -2.22
N CYS A 53 -18.16 0.26 -2.75
CA CYS A 53 -17.83 0.52 -4.16
C CYS A 53 -17.25 -0.69 -4.92
N GLY A 54 -17.09 -1.83 -4.27
CA GLY A 54 -16.56 -3.05 -4.89
C GLY A 54 -15.06 -2.99 -5.25
N MET A 55 -14.33 -1.94 -4.84
CA MET A 55 -12.89 -1.84 -5.10
C MET A 55 -12.11 -2.86 -4.27
N ASN A 56 -11.06 -3.43 -4.87
CA ASN A 56 -10.21 -4.42 -4.20
C ASN A 56 -9.38 -3.78 -3.08
N LEU A 57 -9.56 -4.22 -1.84
CA LEU A 57 -8.91 -3.62 -0.67
C LEU A 57 -7.39 -3.79 -0.66
N LYS A 58 -6.84 -4.84 -1.29
CA LYS A 58 -5.39 -5.02 -1.40
C LYS A 58 -4.76 -4.00 -2.36
N MET A 59 -5.47 -3.63 -3.43
CA MET A 59 -5.01 -2.66 -4.42
C MET A 59 -5.06 -1.22 -3.91
N PHE A 60 -5.96 -0.94 -2.96
CA PHE A 60 -6.18 0.38 -2.36
C PHE A 60 -5.84 0.41 -0.86
N TYR A 61 -4.94 -0.47 -0.43
CA TYR A 61 -4.67 -0.68 0.98
C TYR A 61 -4.09 0.55 1.68
N LYS A 62 -3.15 1.28 1.07
CA LYS A 62 -2.53 2.47 1.68
C LYS A 62 -3.46 3.66 1.81
N THR A 63 -4.64 3.62 1.17
CA THR A 63 -5.70 4.63 1.33
C THR A 63 -6.86 4.11 2.18
N SER A 64 -6.73 2.90 2.72
CA SER A 64 -7.81 2.18 3.37
C SER A 64 -8.08 2.66 4.78
N HIS A 65 -9.35 2.56 5.17
CA HIS A 65 -9.83 2.82 6.52
C HIS A 65 -10.63 1.60 6.99
N ALA A 66 -10.67 1.35 8.29
CA ALA A 66 -11.47 0.29 8.88
C ALA A 66 -12.29 0.85 10.04
N ALA A 67 -13.46 0.28 10.30
CA ALA A 67 -14.26 0.62 11.47
C ALA A 67 -15.19 -0.54 11.83
N GLN A 68 -15.70 -0.53 13.06
CA GLN A 68 -16.73 -1.43 13.51
C GLN A 68 -18.09 -0.73 13.49
N HIS A 69 -19.12 -1.42 13.03
CA HIS A 69 -20.52 -1.03 13.19
C HIS A 69 -20.93 -1.19 14.67
N GLN A 70 -21.98 -0.51 15.13
CA GLN A 70 -22.46 -0.68 16.52
C GLN A 70 -22.89 -2.13 16.83
N ASP A 71 -23.30 -2.89 15.82
CA ASP A 71 -23.67 -4.31 15.92
C ASP A 71 -22.45 -5.27 16.02
N GLY A 72 -21.22 -4.73 16.02
CA GLY A 72 -19.99 -5.50 16.11
C GLY A 72 -19.39 -5.92 14.75
N LYS A 73 -20.04 -5.61 13.61
CA LYS A 73 -19.52 -5.96 12.29
C LYS A 73 -18.31 -5.11 11.91
N ASN A 74 -17.17 -5.75 11.71
CA ASN A 74 -15.96 -5.09 11.21
C ASN A 74 -16.06 -4.87 9.70
N ARG A 75 -15.82 -3.64 9.25
CA ARG A 75 -15.80 -3.25 7.83
C ARG A 75 -14.50 -2.54 7.47
N GLN A 76 -14.11 -2.67 6.20
CA GLN A 76 -12.94 -2.01 5.65
C GLN A 76 -13.26 -1.37 4.31
N TYR A 77 -12.75 -0.16 4.14
CA TYR A 77 -13.10 0.75 3.06
C TYR A 77 -11.84 1.09 2.28
N CYS A 78 -11.95 1.18 0.96
CA CYS A 78 -10.80 1.52 0.11
C CYS A 78 -10.35 2.98 0.26
N SER A 79 -11.21 3.83 0.83
CA SER A 79 -10.95 5.26 1.05
C SER A 79 -11.82 5.83 2.16
N MET A 80 -11.43 6.97 2.72
CA MET A 80 -12.24 7.74 3.67
C MET A 80 -13.63 8.08 3.12
N ARG A 81 -13.76 8.35 1.81
CA ARG A 81 -15.06 8.59 1.17
C ARG A 81 -16.01 7.41 1.38
N CYS A 82 -15.52 6.17 1.23
CA CYS A 82 -16.37 4.99 1.40
C CYS A 82 -16.76 4.77 2.87
N LEU A 83 -15.87 5.07 3.82
CA LEU A 83 -16.24 5.10 5.23
C LEU A 83 -17.38 6.09 5.48
N LEU A 84 -17.26 7.33 4.97
CA LEU A 84 -18.27 8.37 5.16
C LEU A 84 -19.61 8.03 4.49
N VAL A 85 -19.60 7.35 3.34
CA VAL A 85 -20.83 6.86 2.70
C VAL A 85 -21.48 5.78 3.58
N ASP A 86 -20.71 4.81 4.08
CA ASP A 86 -21.27 3.76 4.94
C ASP A 86 -21.87 4.32 6.25
N MET A 87 -21.29 5.42 6.76
CA MET A 87 -21.80 6.17 7.92
C MET A 87 -23.15 6.85 7.70
N GLN A 88 -23.59 7.03 6.45
CA GLN A 88 -24.92 7.59 6.15
C GLN A 88 -26.02 6.55 6.36
N ASP A 89 -25.69 5.28 6.12
CA ASP A 89 -26.65 4.17 6.14
C ASP A 89 -26.51 3.27 7.39
N HIS A 90 -25.38 3.34 8.09
CA HIS A 90 -25.06 2.47 9.22
C HIS A 90 -24.42 3.24 10.39
N GLU A 91 -24.74 2.81 11.61
CA GLU A 91 -24.13 3.36 12.81
C GLU A 91 -22.71 2.82 13.00
N ILE A 92 -21.71 3.67 12.77
CA ILE A 92 -20.29 3.35 12.99
C ILE A 92 -19.88 3.71 14.41
N ASN A 93 -19.16 2.81 15.09
CA ASN A 93 -18.48 3.12 16.32
C ASN A 93 -17.23 3.96 16.03
N LEU A 94 -17.33 5.28 16.19
CA LEU A 94 -16.27 6.25 15.88
C LEU A 94 -14.95 5.98 16.62
N LYS A 95 -15.00 5.34 17.82
CA LYS A 95 -13.82 4.99 18.60
C LYS A 95 -13.02 3.82 18.03
N THR A 96 -13.54 3.15 17.01
CA THR A 96 -12.90 1.98 16.38
C THR A 96 -12.33 2.28 15.00
N ILE A 97 -12.42 3.54 14.56
CA ILE A 97 -11.91 3.94 13.25
C ILE A 97 -10.39 3.77 13.24
N LYS A 98 -9.90 3.04 12.25
CA LYS A 98 -8.49 2.82 11.97
C LYS A 98 -8.14 3.30 10.58
N VAL A 99 -6.93 3.80 10.42
CA VAL A 99 -6.34 4.22 9.14
C VAL A 99 -5.08 3.41 8.88
N VAL A 100 -4.76 3.13 7.62
CA VAL A 100 -3.48 2.53 7.27
C VAL A 100 -2.40 3.61 7.28
N ASP A 101 -1.41 3.47 8.16
CA ASP A 101 -0.19 4.28 8.10
C ASP A 101 0.61 3.89 6.85
N VAL A 102 0.94 4.88 6.01
CA VAL A 102 1.59 4.64 4.71
C VAL A 102 3.01 4.11 4.86
N SER A 103 3.70 4.51 5.93
CA SER A 103 5.11 4.16 6.18
C SER A 103 5.26 2.73 6.69
N SER A 104 4.46 2.35 7.69
CA SER A 104 4.50 1.01 8.30
C SER A 104 3.54 0.01 7.66
N GLU A 105 2.58 0.46 6.86
CA GLU A 105 1.48 -0.32 6.27
C GLU A 105 0.60 -1.04 7.31
N LYS A 106 0.58 -0.54 8.55
CA LYS A 106 -0.24 -1.07 9.64
C LYS A 106 -1.54 -0.27 9.80
N LEU A 107 -2.61 -0.98 10.17
CA LEU A 107 -3.83 -0.33 10.65
C LEU A 107 -3.59 0.23 12.06
N ILE A 108 -3.59 1.55 12.17
CA ILE A 108 -3.44 2.28 13.43
C ILE A 108 -4.73 3.00 13.80
N ASP A 109 -4.90 3.31 15.08
CA ASP A 109 -6.04 4.08 15.58
C ASP A 109 -6.04 5.47 14.95
N ALA A 110 -7.17 5.89 14.36
CA ALA A 110 -7.26 7.15 13.63
C ALA A 110 -7.32 8.39 14.53
N ILE A 111 -7.63 8.24 15.83
CA ILE A 111 -7.65 9.33 16.81
C ILE A 111 -6.22 9.67 17.24
N THR A 112 -5.34 8.68 17.30
CA THR A 112 -3.94 8.85 17.73
C THR A 112 -2.92 8.77 16.60
N ALA A 113 -3.37 8.74 15.34
CA ALA A 113 -2.52 8.59 14.16
C ALA A 113 -1.61 9.79 13.90
#